data_AF-A0A951C1B7-F1
#
_entry.id   AF-A0A951C1B7-F1
#
_cell.length_a   1.000
_cell.length_b   1.000
_cell.length_c   1.000
_cell.angle_alpha   90.00
_cell.angle_beta   90.00
_cell.angle_gamma   90.00
#
_symmetry.space_group_name_H-M   'P 1'
#
loop_
_entity.id
_entity.type
_entity.pdbx_description
1 polymer ?
#
loop_
_entity_poly.entity_id
_entity_poly.type
_entity_poly.pdbx_seq_one_letter_code
_entity_poly.pdbx_strand_id
1 'polypeptide(L)' 'MKLRPAVTLFLAIAVSAAPLAEKIPALIDASPAARNAFWGIEIVDLATGKTLFSRNATHLFTPA' A
#
# COMPACT_ATOMS: atom_id res chain seq x y z
N MET A 1 -41.60 6.01 36.78
CA MET A 1 -40.50 5.28 36.09
C MET A 1 -39.49 6.29 35.57
N LYS A 2 -38.24 6.26 36.06
CA LYS A 2 -37.18 7.20 35.66
C LYS A 2 -36.44 6.62 34.44
N LEU A 3 -36.48 7.30 33.29
CA LEU A 3 -35.74 6.93 32.08
C LEU A 3 -34.26 7.34 32.26
N ARG A 4 -33.32 6.41 32.09
CA ARG A 4 -31.88 6.68 32.07
C ARG A 4 -31.41 6.83 30.61
N PRO A 5 -30.69 7.90 30.23
CA PRO A 5 -30.10 7.98 28.90
C PRO A 5 -28.80 7.17 28.89
N ALA A 6 -28.74 6.14 28.05
CA ALA A 6 -27.51 5.40 27.79
C ALA A 6 -26.65 6.19 26.79
N VAL A 7 -25.56 6.78 27.27
CA VAL A 7 -24.57 7.44 26.42
C VAL A 7 -23.73 6.34 25.76
N THR A 8 -23.80 6.24 24.43
CA THR A 8 -22.99 5.32 23.63
C THR A 8 -21.70 6.02 23.23
N LEU A 9 -20.58 5.57 23.79
CA LEU A 9 -19.24 6.07 23.45
C LEU A 9 -18.75 5.38 22.17
N PHE A 10 -18.63 6.14 21.07
CA PHE A 10 -18.02 5.65 19.83
C PHE A 10 -16.49 5.76 19.92
N LEU A 11 -15.80 4.63 19.95
CA LEU A 11 -14.34 4.56 19.88
C LEU A 11 -13.92 4.62 18.40
N ALA A 12 -13.24 5.70 18.01
CA ALA A 12 -12.69 5.83 16.66
C ALA A 12 -11.49 4.86 16.50
N ILE A 13 -11.66 3.82 15.70
CA ILE A 13 -10.58 2.90 15.34
C ILE A 13 -9.69 3.62 14.31
N ALA A 14 -8.45 3.94 14.70
CA ALA A 14 -7.46 4.45 13.76
C ALA A 14 -7.07 3.32 12.79
N VAL A 15 -7.61 3.36 11.58
CA VAL A 15 -7.22 2.44 10.51
C VAL A 15 -5.84 2.89 10.01
N SER A 16 -4.79 2.21 10.45
CA SER A 16 -3.43 2.46 9.94
C SER A 16 -3.31 1.87 8.54
N ALA A 17 -3.01 2.70 7.55
CA ALA A 17 -2.73 2.22 6.21
C ALA A 17 -1.40 1.47 6.21
N ALA A 18 -1.40 0.22 5.72
CA ALA A 18 -0.16 -0.54 5.56
C ALA A 18 0.87 0.24 4.71
N PRO A 19 2.18 0.18 5.07
CA PRO A 19 3.22 0.90 4.36
C PRO A 19 3.29 0.47 2.90
N LEU A 20 3.77 1.37 2.04
CA LEU A 20 3.92 1.11 0.59
C LEU A 20 4.74 -0.15 0.31
N ALA A 21 5.75 -0.40 1.14
CA ALA A 21 6.60 -1.59 1.10
C ALA A 21 5.83 -2.91 1.26
N GLU A 22 4.65 -2.91 1.88
CA GLU A 22 3.80 -4.09 2.08
C GLU A 22 2.70 -4.17 1.00
N LYS A 23 2.08 -3.04 0.66
CA LYS A 23 0.98 -3.01 -0.31
C LYS A 23 1.41 -3.38 -1.72
N ILE A 24 2.60 -2.95 -2.16
CA ILE A 24 3.08 -3.25 -3.52
C ILE A 24 3.34 -4.76 -3.71
N PRO A 25 4.07 -5.47 -2.83
CA PRO A 25 4.15 -6.93 -2.88
C PRO A 25 2.79 -7.61 -2.87
N ALA A 26 1.87 -7.18 -1.99
CA ALA A 26 0.53 -7.77 -1.92
C ALA A 26 -0.24 -7.66 -3.25
N LEU A 27 -0.10 -6.54 -3.98
CA LEU A 27 -0.72 -6.38 -5.31
C LEU A 27 -0.10 -7.29 -6.37
N ILE A 28 1.23 -7.46 -6.34
CA ILE A 28 1.91 -8.39 -7.25
C ILE A 28 1.47 -9.82 -6.94
N ASP A 29 1.34 -10.16 -5.67
CA ASP A 29 0.97 -11.49 -5.19
C ASP A 29 -0.51 -11.83 -5.39
N ALA A 30 -1.36 -10.83 -5.61
CA ALA A 30 -2.79 -10.99 -5.76
C ALA A 30 -3.22 -11.74 -7.04
N SER A 31 -2.34 -11.87 -8.06
CA SER A 31 -2.67 -12.61 -9.28
C SER A 31 -1.52 -13.49 -9.78
N PRO A 32 -1.81 -14.71 -10.29
CA PRO A 32 -0.78 -15.56 -10.88
C PRO A 32 -0.02 -14.88 -12.03
N ALA A 33 -0.72 -14.10 -12.86
CA ALA A 33 -0.12 -13.38 -13.99
C ALA A 33 0.90 -12.34 -13.51
N ALA A 34 0.56 -11.53 -12.51
CA ALA A 34 1.48 -10.55 -11.95
C ALA A 34 2.66 -11.23 -11.25
N ARG A 35 2.42 -12.26 -10.41
CA ARG A 35 3.51 -13.00 -9.74
C ARG A 35 4.54 -13.60 -10.70
N ASN A 36 4.07 -14.11 -11.83
CA ASN A 36 4.92 -14.82 -12.78
C ASN A 36 5.58 -13.87 -13.80
N ALA A 37 5.26 -12.58 -13.77
CA ALA A 37 5.87 -11.56 -14.63
C ALA A 37 7.12 -10.95 -13.97
N PHE A 38 7.97 -10.35 -14.80
CA PHE A 38 9.07 -9.52 -14.32
C PHE A 38 8.60 -8.09 -14.12
N TRP A 39 8.87 -7.51 -12.95
CA TRP A 39 8.47 -6.14 -12.60
C TRP A 39 9.69 -5.28 -12.27
N GLY A 40 9.80 -4.14 -12.94
CA GLY A 40 10.62 -3.00 -12.53
C GLY A 40 9.70 -1.90 -12.01
N ILE A 41 9.89 -1.48 -10.77
CA ILE A 41 9.06 -0.47 -10.10
C ILE A 41 9.98 0.52 -9.38
N GLU A 42 9.84 1.80 -9.69
CA GLU A 42 10.46 2.89 -8.95
C GLU A 42 9.38 3.94 -8.65
N ILE A 43 9.18 4.25 -7.37
CA ILE A 43 8.21 5.25 -6.92
C ILE A 43 9.00 6.33 -6.19
N VAL A 44 8.89 7.57 -6.68
CA VAL A 44 9.60 8.73 -6.16
C VAL A 44 8.60 9.79 -5.69
N ASP A 45 8.90 10.40 -4.56
CA ASP A 45 8.26 11.64 -4.14
C ASP A 45 8.75 12.78 -5.05
N LEU A 46 7.84 13.40 -5.80
CA LEU A 46 8.20 14.39 -6.80
C LEU A 46 8.75 15.69 -6.20
N ALA A 47 8.32 16.07 -5.00
CA ALA A 47 8.75 17.31 -4.36
C ALA A 47 10.20 17.21 -3.84
N THR A 48 10.59 16.04 -3.34
CA THR A 48 11.87 15.82 -2.66
C THR A 48 12.86 14.96 -3.45
N GLY A 49 12.40 14.27 -4.49
CA GLY A 49 13.18 13.27 -5.22
C GLY A 49 13.41 11.99 -4.41
N LYS A 50 12.80 11.85 -3.23
CA LYS A 50 13.01 10.69 -2.36
C LYS A 50 12.37 9.44 -2.96
N THR A 51 13.15 8.38 -3.15
CA THR A 51 12.60 7.06 -3.47
C THR A 51 11.77 6.53 -2.31
N LEU A 52 10.48 6.30 -2.56
CA LEU A 52 9.52 5.75 -1.61
C LEU A 52 9.46 4.22 -1.69
N PHE A 53 9.73 3.68 -2.87
CA PHE A 53 9.79 2.24 -3.12
C PHE A 53 10.62 1.95 -4.36
N SER A 54 11.40 0.88 -4.33
CA SER A 54 12.16 0.39 -5.48
C SER A 54 12.14 -1.14 -5.52
N ARG A 55 11.93 -1.69 -6.72
CA ARG A 55 12.04 -3.11 -7.05
C ARG A 55 12.63 -3.22 -8.45
N ASN A 56 13.79 -3.86 -8.57
CA ASN A 56 14.46 -4.11 -9.86
C ASN A 56 14.63 -2.85 -10.74
N ALA A 57 14.83 -1.67 -10.15
CA ALA A 57 14.91 -0.41 -10.90
C ALA A 57 16.09 -0.37 -11.89
N THR A 58 17.14 -1.16 -11.66
CA THR A 58 18.32 -1.26 -12.53
C THR A 58 18.24 -2.42 -13.53
N HIS A 59 17.17 -3.21 -13.51
CA HIS A 59 16.98 -4.31 -14.44
C HIS A 59 16.47 -3.78 -15.78
N LEU A 60 17.07 -4.22 -16.89
CA LEU A 60 16.63 -3.83 -18.23
C LEU A 60 15.47 -4.72 -18.68
N PHE A 61 14.36 -4.10 -19.03
CA PHE A 61 13.18 -4.77 -19.58
C PHE A 61 13.08 -4.50 -21.07
N THR A 62 12.40 -5.39 -21.79
CA THR A 62 12.07 -5.15 -23.20
C THR A 62 11.07 -4.00 -23.29
N PRO A 63 11.33 -2.95 -24.09
CA PRO A 63 10.34 -1.91 -24.35
C PRO A 63 9.16 -2.51 -25.11
N ALA A 64 7.96 -1.94 -24.89
CA ALA A 64 6.74 -2.31 -25.60
C ALA A 64 6.74 -1.81 -27.05
#